data_AF-A0A0F7ZT68-F1
#
_entry.id   AF-A0A0F7ZT68-F1
#
_cell.length_a   1.000
_cell.length_b   1.000
_cell.length_c   1.000
_cell.angle_alpha   90.00
_cell.angle_beta   90.00
_cell.angle_gamma   90.00
#
_symmetry.space_group_name_H-M   'P 1'
#
loop_
_entity.id
_entity.type
_entity.pdbx_description
1 polymer ?
#
loop_
_entity_poly.entity_id
_entity_poly.type
_entity_poly.pdbx_seq_one_letter_code
_entity_poly.pdbx_strand_id
1 'polypeptide(L)'
;MITKFMTEITAKFNPFSACSKPARLFLTYLPPNIRSSGTTVTTTLLPRNSPEPSSVQVKFKDGKQLQFNCSKINIQSLVVEVDRHSRQLQKAADLTD
;
A
#
# COMPACT_ATOMS: atom_id res chain seq x y z
N MET A 1 9.02 -5.78 -4.09
CA MET A 1 7.78 -5.72 -3.28
C MET A 1 6.99 -6.99 -3.49
N ILE A 2 6.63 -7.69 -2.41
CA ILE A 2 5.86 -8.94 -2.44
C ILE A 2 4.37 -8.58 -2.30
N THR A 3 3.57 -8.84 -3.34
CA THR A 3 2.13 -8.50 -3.36
C THR A 3 1.18 -9.68 -3.21
N LYS A 4 1.68 -10.92 -3.22
CA LYS A 4 0.89 -12.17 -3.16
C LYS A 4 -0.06 -12.26 -1.96
N PHE A 5 0.31 -11.61 -0.86
CA PHE A 5 -0.42 -11.66 0.42
C PHE A 5 -1.36 -10.48 0.65
N MET A 6 -1.43 -9.52 -0.28
CA MET A 6 -2.30 -8.35 -0.17
C MET A 6 -3.71 -8.68 -0.68
N THR A 7 -4.72 -8.17 0.03
CA THR A 7 -6.15 -8.35 -0.30
C THR A 7 -6.78 -7.05 -0.77
N GLU A 8 -6.48 -5.94 -0.09
CA GLU A 8 -7.03 -4.62 -0.41
C GLU A 8 -5.94 -3.55 -0.28
N ILE A 9 -5.90 -2.65 -1.26
CA ILE A 9 -5.00 -1.50 -1.28
C ILE A 9 -5.83 -0.25 -1.50
N THR A 10 -5.81 0.67 -0.54
CA THR A 10 -6.55 1.92 -0.60
C THR A 10 -5.57 3.09 -0.51
N ALA A 11 -5.48 3.88 -1.57
CA ALA A 11 -4.63 5.07 -1.63
C ALA A 11 -5.50 6.33 -1.74
N LYS A 12 -5.37 7.23 -0.77
CA LYS A 12 -6.09 8.52 -0.73
C LYS A 12 -5.06 9.65 -0.75
N PHE A 13 -5.02 10.46 -1.80
CA PHE A 13 -4.01 11.52 -1.89
C PHE A 13 -4.43 12.73 -2.71
N ASN A 14 -3.83 13.88 -2.40
CA ASN A 14 -3.97 15.12 -3.16
C ASN A 14 -2.80 15.24 -4.15
N PRO A 15 -3.01 15.17 -5.47
CA PRO A 15 -1.93 15.15 -6.47
C PRO A 15 -1.10 16.43 -6.50
N PHE A 16 -1.63 17.54 -5.96
CA PHE A 16 -0.96 18.84 -5.88
C PHE A 16 -0.13 18.99 -4.59
N SER A 17 -0.29 18.11 -3.61
CA SER A 17 0.49 18.12 -2.38
C SER A 17 1.82 17.39 -2.60
N ALA A 18 2.94 18.00 -2.20
CA ALA A 18 4.26 17.35 -2.23
C ALA A 18 4.29 16.06 -1.37
N CYS A 19 3.52 16.03 -0.28
CA CYS A 19 3.37 14.89 0.62
C CYS A 19 2.62 13.70 0.00
N SER A 20 2.05 13.86 -1.21
CA SER A 20 1.40 12.75 -1.94
C SER A 20 2.37 11.86 -2.69
N LYS A 21 3.63 12.28 -2.84
CA LYS A 21 4.65 11.55 -3.62
C LYS A 21 4.79 10.08 -3.20
N PRO A 22 4.85 9.72 -1.90
CA PRO A 22 4.94 8.33 -1.49
C PRO A 22 3.72 7.50 -1.92
N ALA A 23 2.50 8.04 -1.82
CA ALA A 23 1.28 7.34 -2.25
C ALA A 23 1.31 7.04 -3.76
N ARG A 24 1.68 8.05 -4.56
CA ARG A 24 1.77 7.92 -6.02
C ARG A 24 2.81 6.90 -6.43
N LEU A 25 4.00 6.97 -5.83
CA LEU A 25 5.06 6.02 -6.12
C LEU A 25 4.68 4.61 -5.69
N PHE A 26 4.06 4.43 -4.53
CA PHE A 26 3.62 3.10 -4.07
C PHE A 26 2.72 2.40 -5.09
N LEU A 27 1.77 3.11 -5.70
CA LEU A 27 0.91 2.55 -6.74
C LEU A 27 1.69 2.08 -7.98
N THR A 28 2.83 2.70 -8.29
CA THR A 28 3.69 2.28 -9.42
C THR A 28 4.52 1.02 -9.13
N TYR A 29 4.69 0.64 -7.86
CA TYR A 29 5.34 -0.62 -7.49
C TYR A 29 4.42 -1.84 -7.62
N LEU A 30 3.11 -1.63 -7.80
CA LEU A 30 2.17 -2.72 -7.98
C LEU A 30 2.36 -3.38 -9.34
N PRO A 31 2.31 -4.72 -9.43
CA PRO A 31 2.42 -5.40 -10.70
C PRO A 31 1.17 -5.14 -11.56
N PRO A 32 1.29 -5.20 -12.90
CA PRO A 32 0.19 -4.88 -13.81
C PRO A 32 -1.03 -5.81 -13.63
N ASN A 33 -0.80 -7.05 -13.19
CA ASN A 33 -1.83 -8.06 -12.99
C ASN A 33 -2.47 -8.03 -11.59
N ILE A 34 -2.15 -7.05 -10.73
CA ILE A 34 -2.59 -7.02 -9.33
C ILE A 34 -4.12 -7.14 -9.17
N ARG A 35 -4.88 -6.46 -10.04
CA ARG A 35 -6.35 -6.49 -10.01
C ARG A 35 -6.89 -7.84 -10.47
N SER A 36 -6.31 -8.42 -11.52
CA SER A 36 -6.69 -9.77 -11.99
C SER A 36 -6.30 -10.88 -11.00
N SER A 37 -5.30 -10.65 -10.14
CA SER A 37 -4.89 -11.59 -9.08
C SER A 37 -5.82 -11.57 -7.86
N GLY A 38 -6.90 -10.79 -7.87
CA GLY A 38 -7.89 -10.75 -6.80
C GLY A 38 -7.62 -9.72 -5.69
N THR A 39 -6.66 -8.81 -5.89
CA THR A 39 -6.44 -7.69 -4.95
C THR A 39 -7.27 -6.48 -5.38
N THR A 40 -8.10 -5.97 -4.47
CA THR A 40 -8.89 -4.75 -4.71
C THR A 40 -8.00 -3.52 -4.57
N VAL A 41 -7.96 -2.66 -5.58
CA VAL A 41 -7.16 -1.41 -5.55
C VAL A 41 -8.07 -0.20 -5.74
N THR A 42 -8.22 0.58 -4.67
CA THR A 42 -9.05 1.78 -4.61
C THR A 42 -8.17 3.03 -4.54
N THR A 43 -8.46 4.01 -5.38
CA THR A 43 -7.73 5.29 -5.42
C THR A 43 -8.68 6.46 -5.28
N THR A 44 -8.51 7.25 -4.24
CA THR A 44 -9.31 8.45 -3.98
C THR A 44 -8.46 9.69 -4.18
N LEU A 45 -8.82 10.51 -5.16
CA LEU A 45 -8.18 11.79 -5.43
C LEU A 45 -8.84 12.88 -4.61
N LEU A 46 -8.02 13.59 -3.83
CA LEU A 46 -8.46 14.72 -3.04
C LEU A 46 -8.45 16.02 -3.86
N PRO A 47 -9.44 16.92 -3.65
CA PRO A 47 -9.40 18.26 -4.20
C PRO A 47 -8.16 19.04 -3.76
N ARG A 48 -7.72 20.00 -4.58
CA ARG A 48 -6.51 20.80 -4.32
C ARG A 48 -6.48 21.45 -2.94
N ASN A 49 -7.62 21.97 -2.48
CA ASN A 49 -7.76 22.71 -1.23
C ASN A 49 -8.05 21.82 -0.02
N SER A 50 -8.10 20.49 -0.18
CA SER A 50 -8.37 19.59 0.92
C SER A 50 -7.21 19.62 1.93
N PRO A 51 -7.50 19.83 3.24
CA PRO A 51 -6.49 19.75 4.29
C PRO A 51 -6.16 18.31 4.68
N GLU A 52 -6.89 17.32 4.16
CA GLU A 52 -6.72 15.93 4.56
C GLU A 52 -5.34 15.37 4.13
N PRO A 53 -4.64 14.68 5.04
CA PRO A 53 -3.34 14.10 4.74
C PRO A 53 -3.46 12.95 3.74
N SER A 54 -2.44 12.82 2.88
CA SER A 54 -2.35 11.67 1.97
C SER A 54 -2.04 10.40 2.77
N SER A 55 -2.69 9.30 2.43
CA SER A 55 -2.53 8.01 3.11
C SER A 55 -2.57 6.83 2.15
N VAL A 56 -1.91 5.75 2.58
CA VAL A 56 -1.93 4.44 1.93
C VAL A 56 -2.30 3.42 2.97
N GLN A 57 -3.24 2.53 2.63
CA GLN A 57 -3.68 1.45 3.48
C GLN A 57 -3.56 0.14 2.71
N VAL A 58 -2.99 -0.88 3.36
CA VAL A 58 -2.80 -2.21 2.79
C VAL A 58 -3.38 -3.23 3.76
N LYS A 59 -4.33 -4.03 3.30
CA LYS A 59 -4.85 -5.21 4.01
C LYS A 59 -4.21 -6.47 3.46
N PHE A 60 -3.98 -7.42 4.33
CA PHE A 60 -3.34 -8.70 4.03
C PHE A 60 -4.32 -9.87 4.26
N LYS A 61 -3.94 -11.05 3.76
CA LYS A 61 -4.74 -12.28 3.87
C LYS A 61 -4.92 -12.80 5.29
N ASP A 62 -4.01 -12.45 6.20
CA ASP A 62 -4.10 -12.74 7.64
C ASP A 62 -5.07 -11.78 8.38
N GLY A 63 -5.73 -10.87 7.67
CA GLY A 63 -6.63 -9.86 8.24
C GLY A 63 -5.90 -8.64 8.80
N LYS A 64 -4.57 -8.62 8.81
CA LYS A 64 -3.81 -7.46 9.28
C LYS A 64 -3.95 -6.30 8.31
N GLN A 65 -4.01 -5.10 8.87
CA GLN A 65 -4.06 -3.86 8.12
C GLN A 65 -2.90 -2.94 8.50
N LEU A 66 -2.16 -2.46 7.51
CA LEU A 66 -1.15 -1.43 7.66
C LEU A 66 -1.68 -0.12 7.09
N GLN A 67 -1.58 0.96 7.87
CA GLN A 67 -1.99 2.30 7.44
C GLN A 67 -0.82 3.26 7.58
N PHE A 68 -0.54 3.99 6.51
CA PHE A 68 0.59 4.89 6.39
C PHE A 68 0.13 6.31 6.12
N ASN A 69 0.70 7.26 6.85
CA ASN A 69 0.56 8.68 6.55
C ASN A 69 1.73 9.14 5.67
N CYS A 70 1.42 9.51 4.43
CA CYS A 70 2.43 9.87 3.43
C CYS A 70 3.17 11.19 3.72
N SER A 71 2.69 12.00 4.67
CA SER A 71 3.43 13.17 5.16
C SER A 71 4.54 12.81 6.14
N LYS A 72 4.52 11.61 6.72
CA LYS A 72 5.47 11.18 7.77
C LYS A 72 6.41 10.05 7.34
N ILE A 73 6.15 9.45 6.18
CA ILE A 73 6.90 8.29 5.68
C ILE A 73 7.37 8.53 4.25
N ASN A 74 8.58 8.06 3.94
CA ASN A 74 9.06 8.04 2.57
C ASN A 74 8.62 6.74 1.86
N ILE A 75 8.82 6.68 0.54
CA ILE A 75 8.45 5.50 -0.25
C ILE A 75 9.25 4.24 0.13
N GLN A 76 10.54 4.39 0.45
CA GLN A 76 11.41 3.25 0.78
C GLN A 76 10.96 2.55 2.06
N SER A 77 10.73 3.30 3.13
CA SER A 77 10.23 2.81 4.42
C SER A 77 8.85 2.18 4.28
N LEU A 78 7.96 2.76 3.46
CA LEU A 78 6.64 2.18 3.20
C LEU A 78 6.76 0.81 2.53
N VAL A 79 7.57 0.69 1.47
CA VAL A 79 7.80 -0.58 0.77
C VAL A 79 8.46 -1.61 1.70
N VAL A 80 9.42 -1.20 2.52
CA VAL A 80 10.10 -2.09 3.48
C VAL A 80 9.13 -2.64 4.51
N GLU A 81 8.25 -1.83 5.09
CA GLU A 81 7.27 -2.29 6.08
C GLU A 81 6.27 -3.29 5.49
N VAL A 82 5.80 -3.00 4.28
CA VAL A 82 4.88 -3.87 3.54
C VAL A 82 5.56 -5.20 3.18
N ASP A 83 6.81 -5.17 2.74
CA ASP A 83 7.59 -6.37 2.43
C ASP A 83 7.95 -7.17 3.68
N ARG A 84 8.23 -6.50 4.81
CA ARG A 84 8.53 -7.15 6.09
C ARG A 84 7.36 -8.04 6.52
N HIS A 85 6.15 -7.50 6.50
CA HIS A 85 4.95 -8.27 6.84
C HIS A 85 4.70 -9.41 5.83
N SER A 86 4.87 -9.13 4.54
CA SER A 86 4.72 -10.14 3.49
C SER A 86 5.70 -11.31 3.62
N ARG A 87 6.95 -11.05 4.04
CA ARG A 87 7.96 -12.11 4.27
C ARG A 87 7.64 -12.96 5.50
N GLN A 88 7.03 -12.38 6.54
CA GLN A 88 6.56 -13.14 7.69
C GLN A 88 5.46 -14.13 7.28
N LEU A 89 4.51 -13.68 6.46
CA LEU A 89 3.46 -14.53 5.90
C LEU A 89 4.02 -15.61 4.96
N GLN A 90 5.04 -15.27 4.17
CA GLN A 90 5.70 -16.25 3.32
C GLN A 90 6.34 -17.36 4.16
N LYS A 91 7.13 -17.01 5.17
CA LYS A 91 7.73 -18.00 6.07
C LYS A 91 6.66 -18.85 6.75
N ALA A 92 5.57 -18.24 7.23
CA ALA A 92 4.49 -18.98 7.86
C ALA A 92 3.84 -19.99 6.91
N ALA A 93 3.62 -19.61 5.64
CA ALA A 93 3.11 -20.51 4.61
C ALA A 93 4.08 -21.64 4.30
N ASP A 94 5.38 -21.35 4.16
CA ASP A 94 6.44 -22.33 3.87
C ASP A 94 6.63 -23.34 5.03
N LEU A 95 6.24 -23.02 6.27
CA LEU A 95 6.28 -23.94 7.40
C LEU A 95 5.05 -24.87 7.48
N THR A 96 3.96 -24.49 6.81
CA THR A 96 2.68 -25.23 6.83
C THR A 96 2.46 -26.11 5.59
N ASP A 97 3.22 -25.86 4.51
CA ASP A 97 3.35 -26.73 3.34
C ASP A 97 4.39 -27.84 3.59
#